data_AF-A0A946FLP4-F1
#
_entry.id   AF-A0A946FLP4-F1
#
_cell.length_a   1.000
_cell.length_b   1.000
_cell.length_c   1.000
_cell.angle_alpha   90.00
_cell.angle_beta   90.00
_cell.angle_gamma   90.00
#
_symmetry.space_group_name_H-M   'P 1'
#
loop_
_entity.id
_entity.type
_entity.pdbx_description
1 polymer ?
#
loop_
_entity_poly.entity_id
_entity_poly.type
_entity_poly.pdbx_seq_one_letter_code
_entity_poly.pdbx_strand_id
1 'polypeptide(L)'
;MIEYLTKLFVSSLDFIMKAESFYLIESCLIIFGALLLDLTQRKTLASFKIKAEHTKTIWDDVVFGALARPISVIIWISAFSYMADIIQDATKNMLFYELFDPAREIGIILSIALFFIGLISKAEKSLLMDSDGSDQTTIHALTKLGYMVVGITGLLTLLQTLGLSVSGLMAFGGMGGIAVGFAAQDVLANFFGG
;
A
#
# COMPACT_ATOMS: atom_id res chain seq x y z
N MET A 1 39.04 29.78 -16.80
CA MET A 1 38.08 29.34 -15.76
C MET A 1 36.81 28.79 -16.39
N ILE A 2 36.16 29.53 -17.30
CA ILE A 2 34.95 29.07 -18.03
C ILE A 2 35.23 27.82 -18.87
N GLU A 3 36.32 27.80 -19.67
CA GLU A 3 36.71 26.62 -20.47
C GLU A 3 36.99 25.34 -19.64
N TYR A 4 37.48 25.49 -18.41
CA TYR A 4 37.74 24.36 -17.52
C TYR A 4 36.43 23.79 -16.97
N LEU A 5 35.46 24.65 -16.65
CA LEU A 5 34.11 24.26 -16.27
C LEU A 5 33.35 23.62 -17.44
N THR A 6 33.51 24.13 -18.66
CA THR A 6 32.90 23.53 -19.86
C THR A 6 33.50 22.16 -20.16
N LYS A 7 34.82 21.99 -20.05
CA LYS A 7 35.46 20.67 -20.21
C LYS A 7 35.07 19.69 -19.11
N LEU A 8 34.91 20.15 -17.86
CA LEU A 8 34.46 19.30 -16.76
C LEU A 8 33.00 18.88 -16.94
N PHE A 9 32.14 19.82 -17.39
CA PHE A 9 30.75 19.55 -17.72
C PHE A 9 30.62 18.58 -18.90
N VAL A 10 31.33 18.82 -20.00
CA VAL A 10 31.33 17.94 -21.18
C VAL A 10 31.93 16.57 -20.87
N SER A 11 33.00 16.50 -20.08
CA SER A 11 33.58 15.22 -19.64
C SER A 11 32.65 14.46 -18.70
N SER A 12 31.89 15.15 -17.85
CA SER A 12 30.85 14.50 -17.03
C SER A 12 29.69 14.02 -17.90
N LEU A 13 29.34 14.76 -18.96
CA LEU A 13 28.26 14.43 -19.90
C LEU A 13 28.64 13.24 -20.81
N ASP A 14 29.91 13.15 -21.20
CA ASP A 14 30.48 12.04 -21.98
C ASP A 14 30.69 10.78 -21.11
N PHE A 15 31.06 10.97 -19.83
CA PHE A 15 31.05 9.90 -18.83
C PHE A 15 29.65 9.40 -18.53
N ILE A 16 28.62 10.26 -18.63
CA ILE A 16 27.20 9.93 -18.49
C ILE A 16 26.67 9.16 -19.72
N MET A 17 27.18 9.46 -20.92
CA MET A 17 26.75 8.85 -22.19
C MET A 17 27.31 7.46 -22.49
N LYS A 18 28.19 6.89 -21.65
CA LYS A 18 28.66 5.51 -21.79
C LYS A 18 27.53 4.51 -21.48
N ALA A 19 27.53 3.36 -22.16
CA ALA A 19 26.46 2.36 -21.99
C ALA A 19 26.29 1.87 -20.53
N GLU A 20 27.37 1.77 -19.75
CA GLU A 20 27.28 1.39 -18.32
C GLU A 20 26.80 2.53 -17.40
N SER A 21 27.10 3.79 -17.74
CA SER A 21 26.67 4.94 -16.95
C SER A 21 25.20 5.28 -17.19
N PHE A 22 24.66 4.97 -18.36
CA PHE A 22 23.24 5.17 -18.68
C PHE A 22 22.32 4.46 -17.67
N TYR A 23 22.60 3.18 -17.38
CA TYR A 23 21.84 2.39 -16.40
C TYR A 23 21.98 2.93 -14.95
N LEU A 24 23.17 3.44 -14.59
CA LEU A 24 23.40 4.06 -13.29
C LEU A 24 22.62 5.37 -13.14
N ILE A 25 22.53 6.18 -14.20
CA ILE A 25 21.77 7.44 -14.20
C ILE A 25 20.28 7.16 -14.17
N GLU A 26 19.80 6.19 -14.94
CA GLU A 26 18.39 5.80 -14.97
C GLU A 26 17.93 5.27 -13.60
N SER A 27 18.74 4.41 -12.97
CA SER A 27 18.53 3.95 -11.60
C SER A 27 18.52 5.10 -10.58
N CYS A 28 19.45 6.06 -10.73
CA CYS A 28 19.52 7.24 -9.86
C CYS A 28 18.29 8.16 -10.03
N LEU A 29 17.83 8.35 -11.27
CA LEU A 29 16.62 9.11 -11.58
C LEU A 29 15.37 8.46 -10.99
N ILE A 30 15.28 7.14 -11.00
CA ILE A 30 14.15 6.41 -10.38
C ILE A 30 14.15 6.57 -8.86
N ILE A 31 15.30 6.42 -8.18
CA ILE A 31 15.39 6.69 -6.74
C ILE A 31 15.01 8.14 -6.46
N PHE A 32 15.56 9.07 -7.24
CA PHE A 32 15.30 10.49 -7.06
C PHE A 32 13.81 10.82 -7.26
N GLY A 33 13.19 10.27 -8.29
CA GLY A 33 11.76 10.40 -8.56
C GLY A 33 10.90 9.77 -7.45
N ALA A 34 11.23 8.55 -7.01
CA ALA A 34 10.55 7.87 -5.90
C ALA A 34 10.66 8.66 -4.59
N LEU A 35 11.83 9.23 -4.31
CA LEU A 35 12.07 10.08 -3.14
C LEU A 35 11.25 11.37 -3.25
N LEU A 36 11.22 12.03 -4.41
CA LEU A 36 10.37 13.21 -4.63
C LEU A 36 8.88 12.89 -4.46
N LEU A 37 8.42 11.74 -4.97
CA LEU A 37 7.04 11.30 -4.79
C LEU A 37 6.73 11.01 -3.33
N ASP A 38 7.59 10.28 -2.60
CA ASP A 38 7.43 10.00 -1.17
C ASP A 38 7.42 11.30 -0.35
N LEU A 39 8.34 12.23 -0.61
CA LEU A 39 8.36 13.54 0.05
C LEU A 39 7.10 14.36 -0.25
N THR A 40 6.67 14.40 -1.51
CA THR A 40 5.48 15.15 -1.92
C THR A 40 4.24 14.55 -1.27
N GLN A 41 4.10 13.22 -1.31
CA GLN A 41 3.01 12.50 -0.68
C GLN A 41 2.97 12.70 0.83
N ARG A 42 4.11 12.56 1.53
CA ARG A 42 4.18 12.83 2.98
C ARG A 42 3.82 14.28 3.30
N LYS A 43 4.30 15.23 2.49
CA LYS A 43 4.05 16.66 2.70
C LYS A 43 2.61 17.04 2.41
N THR A 44 1.98 16.48 1.37
CA THR A 44 0.56 16.71 1.08
C THR A 44 -0.30 16.12 2.18
N LEU A 45 -0.07 14.86 2.57
CA LEU A 45 -0.80 14.20 3.66
C LEU A 45 -0.62 14.90 5.01
N ALA A 46 0.59 15.35 5.33
CA ALA A 46 0.81 16.16 6.53
C ALA A 46 0.10 17.51 6.48
N SER A 47 0.06 18.15 5.31
CA SER A 47 -0.67 19.41 5.11
C SER A 47 -2.18 19.21 5.21
N PHE A 48 -2.71 18.09 4.66
CA PHE A 48 -4.11 17.71 4.81
C PHE A 48 -4.46 17.41 6.25
N LYS A 49 -3.56 16.78 7.01
CA LYS A 49 -3.77 16.55 8.45
C LYS A 49 -3.87 17.87 9.24
N ILE A 50 -2.96 18.83 9.00
CA ILE A 50 -3.01 20.15 9.66
C ILE A 50 -4.30 20.92 9.28
N LYS A 51 -4.79 20.73 8.06
CA LYS A 51 -6.04 21.36 7.60
C LYS A 51 -7.28 20.61 8.10
N ALA A 52 -7.18 19.31 8.29
CA ALA A 52 -8.22 18.44 8.84
C ALA A 52 -8.47 18.70 10.33
N GLU A 53 -7.44 19.08 11.09
CA GLU A 53 -7.55 19.53 12.50
C GLU A 53 -8.52 20.71 12.71
N HIS A 54 -8.83 21.48 11.65
CA HIS A 54 -9.82 22.56 11.68
C HIS A 54 -11.24 22.12 11.27
N THR A 55 -11.43 20.84 10.94
CA THR A 55 -12.70 20.24 10.50
C THR A 55 -13.15 19.21 11.55
N LYS A 56 -14.44 19.13 11.83
CA LYS A 56 -14.98 18.18 12.83
C LYS A 56 -15.06 16.72 12.33
N THR A 57 -14.49 16.39 11.17
CA THR A 57 -14.70 15.10 10.51
C THR A 57 -13.67 14.05 10.95
N ILE A 58 -14.06 13.17 11.86
CA ILE A 58 -13.25 12.04 12.36
C ILE A 58 -12.66 11.17 11.23
N TRP A 59 -13.40 10.98 10.14
CA TRP A 59 -13.02 10.09 9.04
C TRP A 59 -11.81 10.59 8.23
N ASP A 60 -11.64 11.91 8.09
CA ASP A 60 -10.55 12.48 7.32
C ASP A 60 -9.21 12.16 8.01
N ASP A 61 -9.12 12.40 9.31
CA ASP A 61 -7.91 12.14 10.12
C ASP A 61 -7.54 10.66 10.15
N VAL A 62 -8.55 9.79 10.23
CA VAL A 62 -8.38 8.35 10.23
C VAL A 62 -7.82 7.86 8.88
N VAL A 63 -8.43 8.29 7.77
CA VAL A 63 -8.02 7.90 6.41
C VAL A 63 -6.64 8.46 6.08
N PHE A 64 -6.44 9.77 6.17
CA PHE A 64 -5.14 10.39 5.84
C PHE A 64 -4.03 9.88 6.75
N GLY A 65 -4.35 9.64 8.02
CA GLY A 65 -3.41 9.03 8.94
C GLY A 65 -2.99 7.62 8.52
N ALA A 66 -3.92 6.77 8.10
CA ALA A 66 -3.61 5.38 7.73
C ALA A 66 -2.90 5.28 6.37
N LEU A 67 -3.26 6.16 5.43
CA LEU A 67 -2.87 6.12 4.02
C LEU A 67 -1.39 6.50 3.78
N ALA A 68 -0.77 7.24 4.69
CA ALA A 68 0.59 7.73 4.50
C ALA A 68 1.65 6.63 4.41
N ARG A 69 1.65 5.66 5.34
CA ARG A 69 2.67 4.61 5.38
C ARG A 69 2.57 3.62 4.20
N PRO A 70 1.39 3.10 3.84
CA PRO A 70 1.24 2.14 2.75
C PRO A 70 1.63 2.71 1.40
N ILE A 71 1.28 3.97 1.11
CA ILE A 71 1.67 4.59 -0.16
C ILE A 71 3.19 4.75 -0.24
N SER A 72 3.86 5.19 0.84
CA SER A 72 5.32 5.22 0.88
C SER A 72 5.91 3.85 0.57
N VAL A 73 5.39 2.78 1.18
CA VAL A 73 5.87 1.42 0.95
C VAL A 73 5.65 0.99 -0.51
N ILE A 74 4.49 1.27 -1.10
CA ILE A 74 4.22 0.96 -2.53
C ILE A 74 5.17 1.72 -3.46
N ILE A 75 5.44 3.00 -3.20
CA ILE A 75 6.40 3.80 -3.97
C ILE A 75 7.78 3.16 -3.93
N TRP A 76 8.26 2.81 -2.73
CA TRP A 76 9.58 2.18 -2.56
C TRP A 76 9.65 0.80 -3.22
N ILE A 77 8.64 -0.06 -3.04
CA ILE A 77 8.59 -1.38 -3.70
C ILE A 77 8.62 -1.23 -5.22
N SER A 78 7.85 -0.29 -5.77
CA SER A 78 7.84 -0.04 -7.21
C SER A 78 9.21 0.45 -7.69
N ALA A 79 9.83 1.39 -6.97
CA ALA A 79 11.14 1.93 -7.32
C ALA A 79 12.24 0.85 -7.30
N PHE A 80 12.25 -0.01 -6.28
CA PHE A 80 13.19 -1.14 -6.21
C PHE A 80 12.94 -2.17 -7.30
N SER A 81 11.68 -2.45 -7.65
CA SER A 81 11.35 -3.34 -8.76
C SER A 81 11.87 -2.78 -10.09
N TYR A 82 11.58 -1.52 -10.41
CA TYR A 82 12.07 -0.90 -11.64
C TYR A 82 13.61 -0.82 -11.70
N MET A 83 14.26 -0.60 -10.56
CA MET A 83 15.71 -0.64 -10.47
C MET A 83 16.28 -2.02 -10.76
N ALA A 84 15.62 -3.07 -10.25
CA ALA A 84 16.03 -4.44 -10.50
C ALA A 84 15.97 -4.78 -12.00
N ASP A 85 14.91 -4.33 -12.69
CA ASP A 85 14.75 -4.53 -14.14
C ASP A 85 15.90 -3.90 -14.94
N ILE A 86 16.28 -2.67 -14.60
CA ILE A 86 17.35 -1.91 -15.29
C ILE A 86 18.72 -2.55 -15.06
N ILE A 87 19.03 -2.95 -13.81
CA ILE A 87 20.29 -3.61 -13.47
C ILE A 87 20.40 -4.97 -14.17
N GLN A 88 19.28 -5.66 -14.34
CA GLN A 88 19.22 -6.94 -15.04
C GLN A 88 19.47 -6.77 -16.53
N ASP A 89 18.83 -5.80 -17.19
CA ASP A 89 19.08 -5.50 -18.61
C ASP A 89 20.55 -5.14 -18.87
N ALA A 90 21.20 -4.46 -17.92
CA ALA A 90 22.61 -4.14 -17.96
C ALA A 90 23.53 -5.37 -17.79
N THR A 91 23.16 -6.29 -16.90
CA THR A 91 24.03 -7.42 -16.47
C THR A 91 23.77 -8.72 -17.25
N LYS A 92 22.64 -8.84 -17.97
CA LYS A 92 22.16 -10.05 -18.67
C LYS A 92 22.08 -11.32 -17.79
N ASN A 93 22.17 -11.18 -16.47
CA ASN A 93 22.06 -12.30 -15.53
C ASN A 93 20.60 -12.47 -15.11
N MET A 94 19.94 -13.49 -15.68
CA MET A 94 18.52 -13.81 -15.49
C MET A 94 18.14 -14.36 -14.09
N LEU A 95 19.10 -14.59 -13.20
CA LEU A 95 18.85 -15.38 -11.97
C LEU A 95 17.89 -14.73 -10.96
N PHE A 96 17.59 -13.44 -11.07
CA PHE A 96 16.78 -12.73 -10.09
C PHE A 96 15.34 -12.41 -10.54
N TYR A 97 15.06 -12.41 -11.84
CA TYR A 97 13.74 -11.99 -12.39
C TYR A 97 12.56 -12.79 -11.82
N GLU A 98 12.69 -14.12 -11.80
CA GLU A 98 11.61 -15.02 -11.36
C GLU A 98 11.23 -14.85 -9.89
N LEU A 99 12.09 -14.24 -9.07
CA LEU A 99 11.82 -13.98 -7.64
C LEU A 99 11.33 -12.55 -7.39
N PHE A 100 11.71 -11.58 -8.22
CA PHE A 100 11.37 -10.16 -8.01
C PHE A 100 9.92 -9.84 -8.39
N ASP A 101 9.40 -10.43 -9.47
CA ASP A 101 8.00 -10.26 -9.89
C ASP A 101 7.00 -10.70 -8.80
N PRO A 102 7.06 -11.96 -8.28
CA PRO A 102 6.15 -12.37 -7.20
C PRO A 102 6.42 -11.61 -5.89
N ALA A 103 7.68 -11.24 -5.59
CA ALA A 103 7.99 -10.45 -4.41
C ALA A 103 7.37 -9.04 -4.45
N ARG A 104 7.34 -8.40 -5.63
CA ARG A 104 6.67 -7.11 -5.84
C ARG A 104 5.18 -7.22 -5.60
N GLU A 105 4.52 -8.21 -6.20
CA GLU A 105 3.08 -8.42 -6.02
C GLU A 105 2.72 -8.67 -4.56
N ILE A 106 3.46 -9.57 -3.87
CA ILE A 106 3.29 -9.84 -2.45
C ILE A 106 3.49 -8.57 -1.62
N GLY A 107 4.52 -7.78 -1.93
CA GLY A 107 4.80 -6.53 -1.24
C GLY A 107 3.67 -5.50 -1.38
N ILE A 108 3.07 -5.39 -2.58
CA ILE A 108 1.92 -4.51 -2.81
C ILE A 108 0.70 -5.00 -2.04
N ILE A 109 0.39 -6.30 -2.09
CA ILE A 109 -0.74 -6.91 -1.37
C ILE A 109 -0.61 -6.68 0.14
N LEU A 110 0.59 -6.94 0.70
CA LEU A 110 0.86 -6.69 2.12
C LEU A 110 0.72 -5.21 2.47
N SER A 111 1.15 -4.31 1.59
CA SER A 111 1.00 -2.87 1.82
C SER A 111 -0.48 -2.47 1.89
N ILE A 112 -1.31 -3.00 1.00
CA ILE A 112 -2.77 -2.76 1.01
C ILE A 112 -3.40 -3.37 2.26
N ALA A 113 -3.02 -4.59 2.65
CA ALA A 113 -3.53 -5.20 3.88
C ALA A 113 -3.17 -4.37 5.12
N LEU A 114 -1.92 -3.91 5.22
CA LEU A 114 -1.46 -3.03 6.30
C LEU A 114 -2.15 -1.67 6.29
N PHE A 115 -2.53 -1.15 5.12
CA PHE A 115 -3.35 0.05 5.01
C PHE A 115 -4.69 -0.15 5.71
N PHE A 116 -5.43 -1.20 5.35
CA PHE A 116 -6.75 -1.45 5.94
C PHE A 116 -6.68 -1.78 7.43
N ILE A 117 -5.67 -2.54 7.86
CA ILE A 117 -5.43 -2.78 9.31
C ILE A 117 -5.16 -1.45 10.04
N GLY A 118 -4.32 -0.59 9.46
CA GLY A 118 -4.03 0.73 10.01
C GLY A 118 -5.26 1.65 10.03
N LEU A 119 -6.12 1.55 9.02
CA LEU A 119 -7.38 2.30 8.91
C LEU A 119 -8.34 1.87 10.01
N ILE A 120 -8.57 0.57 10.18
CA ILE A 120 -9.43 0.00 11.22
C ILE A 120 -8.91 0.38 12.61
N SER A 121 -7.61 0.24 12.87
CA SER A 121 -7.02 0.59 14.17
C SER A 121 -7.16 2.08 14.52
N LYS A 122 -7.06 2.96 13.52
CA LYS A 122 -7.25 4.41 13.72
C LYS A 122 -8.72 4.77 13.90
N ALA A 123 -9.61 4.15 13.11
CA ALA A 123 -11.05 4.31 13.24
C ALA A 123 -11.51 3.89 14.64
N GLU A 124 -11.09 2.72 15.12
CA GLU A 124 -11.39 2.21 16.45
C GLU A 124 -10.97 3.20 17.54
N LYS A 125 -9.72 3.66 17.51
CA LYS A 125 -9.23 4.65 18.50
C LYS A 125 -10.03 5.94 18.49
N SER A 126 -10.36 6.45 17.30
CA SER A 126 -11.08 7.71 17.19
C SER A 126 -12.55 7.58 17.62
N LEU A 127 -13.18 6.45 17.34
CA LEU A 127 -14.55 6.17 17.77
C LEU A 127 -14.62 5.92 19.29
N LEU A 128 -13.64 5.20 19.86
CA LEU A 128 -13.57 4.94 21.31
C LEU A 128 -13.36 6.21 22.14
N MET A 129 -12.74 7.24 21.57
CA MET A 129 -12.54 8.54 22.25
C MET A 129 -13.84 9.33 22.43
N ASP A 130 -14.85 9.10 21.58
CA ASP A 130 -16.12 9.85 21.55
C ASP A 130 -17.31 8.99 22.00
N SER A 131 -17.08 7.72 22.35
CA SER A 131 -18.13 6.74 22.67
C SER A 131 -18.35 6.54 24.17
N ASP A 132 -19.62 6.50 24.59
CA ASP A 132 -20.02 6.06 25.93
C ASP A 132 -19.82 4.54 26.11
N GLY A 133 -19.73 4.07 27.36
CA GLY A 133 -19.36 2.68 27.70
C GLY A 133 -20.20 1.57 27.05
N SER A 134 -21.44 1.86 26.63
CA SER A 134 -22.30 0.92 25.90
C SER A 134 -21.80 0.66 24.46
N ASP A 135 -21.30 1.70 23.79
CA ASP A 135 -20.93 1.65 22.37
C ASP A 135 -19.54 1.03 22.16
N GLN A 136 -18.71 0.97 23.21
CA GLN A 136 -17.38 0.38 23.17
C GLN A 136 -17.40 -1.10 22.79
N THR A 137 -18.42 -1.84 23.23
CA THR A 137 -18.56 -3.27 22.91
C THR A 137 -18.88 -3.49 21.43
N THR A 138 -19.77 -2.64 20.87
CA THR A 138 -20.10 -2.62 19.44
C THR A 138 -18.90 -2.24 18.58
N ILE A 139 -18.14 -1.22 18.98
CA ILE A 139 -16.93 -0.79 18.26
C ILE A 139 -15.87 -1.90 18.25
N HIS A 140 -15.65 -2.59 19.36
CA HIS A 140 -14.72 -3.73 19.40
C HIS A 140 -15.20 -4.88 18.52
N ALA A 141 -16.50 -5.21 18.56
CA ALA A 141 -17.06 -6.27 17.72
C ALA A 141 -16.88 -5.94 16.23
N LEU A 142 -17.20 -4.71 15.82
CA LEU A 142 -17.08 -4.26 14.43
C LEU A 142 -15.62 -4.22 13.97
N THR A 143 -14.71 -3.76 14.82
CA THR A 143 -13.27 -3.73 14.54
C THR A 143 -12.72 -5.14 14.35
N LYS A 144 -13.10 -6.08 15.22
CA LYS A 144 -12.67 -7.48 15.12
C LYS A 144 -13.20 -8.14 13.85
N LEU A 145 -14.45 -7.85 13.47
CA LEU A 145 -15.02 -8.26 12.17
C LEU A 145 -14.21 -7.69 11.00
N GLY A 146 -13.86 -6.40 11.04
CA GLY A 146 -13.03 -5.75 10.03
C GLY A 146 -11.66 -6.43 9.87
N TYR A 147 -10.96 -6.73 10.98
CA TYR A 147 -9.68 -7.45 10.91
C TYR A 147 -9.82 -8.85 10.30
N MET A 148 -10.91 -9.57 10.58
CA MET A 148 -11.15 -10.88 9.97
C MET A 148 -11.38 -10.77 8.46
N VAL A 149 -12.18 -9.79 8.01
CA VAL A 149 -12.42 -9.57 6.57
C VAL A 149 -11.11 -9.24 5.86
N VAL A 150 -10.35 -8.27 6.36
CA VAL A 150 -9.06 -7.85 5.75
C VAL A 150 -8.05 -9.00 5.77
N GLY A 151 -8.00 -9.76 6.87
CA GLY A 151 -7.11 -10.91 7.00
C GLY A 151 -7.44 -12.03 6.01
N ILE A 152 -8.73 -12.40 5.89
CA ILE A 152 -9.18 -13.43 4.95
C ILE A 152 -8.94 -12.98 3.51
N THR A 153 -9.34 -11.77 3.14
CA THR A 153 -9.14 -11.24 1.78
C THR A 153 -7.65 -11.16 1.45
N GLY A 154 -6.83 -10.59 2.35
CA GLY A 154 -5.38 -10.49 2.15
C GLY A 154 -4.72 -11.86 2.00
N LEU A 155 -5.09 -12.83 2.83
CA LEU A 155 -4.59 -14.20 2.73
C LEU A 155 -4.97 -14.85 1.40
N LEU A 156 -6.24 -14.72 0.97
CA LEU A 156 -6.70 -15.28 -0.30
C LEU A 156 -5.94 -14.66 -1.49
N THR A 157 -5.76 -13.34 -1.49
CA THR A 157 -4.99 -12.65 -2.54
C THR A 157 -3.52 -13.09 -2.54
N LEU A 158 -2.90 -13.27 -1.37
CA LEU A 158 -1.53 -13.79 -1.29
C LEU A 158 -1.40 -15.20 -1.83
N LEU A 159 -2.33 -16.11 -1.45
CA LEU A 159 -2.34 -17.48 -1.97
C LEU A 159 -2.52 -17.49 -3.50
N GLN A 160 -3.36 -16.60 -4.03
CA GLN A 160 -3.56 -16.44 -5.47
C GLN A 160 -2.27 -16.05 -6.19
N THR A 161 -1.53 -15.06 -5.65
CA THR A 161 -0.24 -14.62 -6.20
C THR A 161 0.83 -15.70 -6.17
N LEU A 162 0.80 -16.59 -5.17
CA LEU A 162 1.69 -17.75 -5.10
C LEU A 162 1.30 -18.89 -6.07
N GLY A 163 0.28 -18.69 -6.92
CA GLY A 163 -0.18 -19.69 -7.88
C GLY A 163 -1.02 -20.82 -7.26
N LEU A 164 -1.42 -20.69 -5.99
CA LEU A 164 -2.30 -21.66 -5.35
C LEU A 164 -3.74 -21.46 -5.84
N SER A 165 -4.43 -22.57 -6.10
CA SER A 165 -5.80 -22.54 -6.62
C SER A 165 -6.78 -22.06 -5.55
N VAL A 166 -7.16 -20.79 -5.61
CA VAL A 166 -8.13 -20.19 -4.68
C VAL A 166 -9.57 -20.60 -4.99
N SER A 167 -9.82 -21.30 -6.10
CA SER A 167 -11.15 -21.74 -6.53
C SER A 167 -11.89 -22.56 -5.44
N GLY A 168 -11.19 -23.50 -4.78
CA GLY A 168 -11.78 -24.28 -3.69
C GLY A 168 -12.10 -23.44 -2.45
N LEU A 169 -11.20 -22.52 -2.10
CA LEU A 169 -11.40 -21.58 -0.98
C LEU A 169 -12.53 -20.58 -1.27
N MET A 170 -12.65 -20.09 -2.51
CA MET A 170 -13.76 -19.23 -2.95
C MET A 170 -15.09 -19.98 -2.97
N ALA A 171 -15.12 -21.23 -3.42
CA ALA A 171 -16.35 -22.04 -3.41
C ALA A 171 -16.85 -22.27 -1.98
N PHE A 172 -15.93 -22.63 -1.07
CA PHE A 172 -16.26 -22.78 0.35
C PHE A 172 -16.66 -21.44 0.99
N GLY A 173 -15.91 -20.37 0.71
CA GLY A 173 -16.20 -19.01 1.18
C GLY A 173 -17.55 -18.50 0.67
N GLY A 174 -17.92 -18.80 -0.57
CA GLY A 174 -19.21 -18.45 -1.15
C GLY A 174 -20.39 -19.16 -0.47
N MET A 175 -20.27 -20.48 -0.26
CA MET A 175 -21.27 -21.24 0.50
C MET A 175 -21.39 -20.76 1.95
N GLY A 176 -20.25 -20.49 2.61
CA GLY A 176 -20.22 -19.93 3.96
C GLY A 176 -20.85 -18.53 4.02
N GLY A 177 -20.59 -17.68 3.03
CA GLY A 177 -21.19 -16.35 2.92
C GLY A 177 -22.71 -16.39 2.76
N ILE A 178 -23.23 -17.34 1.97
CA ILE A 178 -24.68 -17.57 1.85
C ILE A 178 -25.28 -18.01 3.19
N ALA A 179 -24.63 -18.94 3.90
CA ALA A 179 -25.10 -19.41 5.19
C ALA A 179 -25.14 -18.29 6.25
N VAL A 180 -24.10 -17.46 6.32
CA VAL A 180 -24.05 -16.28 7.20
C VAL A 180 -25.10 -15.25 6.79
N GLY A 181 -25.30 -15.04 5.48
CA GLY A 181 -26.33 -14.14 4.95
C GLY A 181 -27.74 -14.55 5.35
N PHE A 182 -28.06 -15.85 5.26
CA PHE A 182 -29.34 -16.38 5.75
C PHE A 182 -29.49 -16.20 7.27
N ALA A 183 -28.42 -16.43 8.04
CA ALA A 183 -28.46 -16.20 9.48
C ALA A 183 -28.65 -14.73 9.87
N ALA A 184 -28.18 -13.79 9.03
CA ALA A 184 -28.31 -12.35 9.27
C ALA A 184 -29.62 -11.76 8.71
N GLN A 185 -30.42 -12.53 7.96
CA GLN A 185 -31.62 -12.04 7.29
C GLN A 185 -32.61 -11.39 8.26
N ASP A 186 -32.87 -12.02 9.40
CA ASP A 186 -33.83 -11.52 10.39
C ASP A 186 -33.33 -10.24 11.07
N VAL A 187 -32.02 -10.12 11.29
CA VAL A 187 -31.40 -8.92 11.87
C VAL A 187 -31.50 -7.73 10.92
N LEU A 188 -31.23 -7.94 9.63
CA LEU A 188 -31.36 -6.89 8.61
C LEU A 188 -32.81 -6.50 8.37
N ALA A 189 -33.74 -7.47 8.33
CA ALA A 189 -35.16 -7.20 8.16
C ALA A 189 -35.72 -6.32 9.28
N ASN A 190 -35.32 -6.58 10.53
CA ASN A 190 -35.71 -5.75 11.67
C ASN A 190 -35.08 -4.34 11.65
N PHE A 191 -33.88 -4.20 11.09
CA PHE A 191 -33.21 -2.90 10.97
C PHE A 191 -33.84 -1.99 9.91
N PHE A 192 -34.35 -2.56 8.80
CA PHE A 192 -34.96 -1.81 7.70
C PHE A 192 -36.50 -1.75 7.74
N GLY A 193 -37.15 -2.59 8.54
CA GLY A 193 -38.61 -2.64 8.70
C GLY A 193 -39.15 -1.78 9.84
N GLY A 194 -38.26 -1.18 10.65
CA GLY A 194 -38.56 -0.25 11.74
C GLY A 194 -38.58 1.21 11.30
#